data_AF-A0A6N7FH94-F1
#
_entry.id   AF-A0A6N7FH94-F1
#
_cell.length_a   1.000
_cell.length_b   1.000
_cell.length_c   1.000
_cell.angle_alpha   90.00
_cell.angle_beta   90.00
_cell.angle_gamma   90.00
#
_symmetry.space_group_name_H-M   'P 1'
#
loop_
_entity.id
_entity.type
_entity.pdbx_description
1 polymer ?
#
loop_
_entity_poly.entity_id
_entity_poly.type
_entity_poly.pdbx_seq_one_letter_code
_entity_poly.pdbx_strand_id
1 'polypeptide(L)'
;PVSRLLDFVKGPDFPTGGIMVEDQAAIREAYETGRGGFRLRARWEKEEQGRGTWNVVVTEIPYGVQKSRLIEKVAELIIARKLPLLEDVRDESAEDIRLVLVPKSRTVEPELLMESIFRLTDLETRFPLNMNVLSRGRVPGVLSLKEVLREWLDHRREVLLRRSRYRLAE
;
A
#
# COMPACT_ATOMS: atom_id res chain seq x y z
N PRO A 1 7.57 9.05 -23.19
CA PRO A 1 6.56 9.73 -22.32
C PRO A 1 6.27 8.82 -21.13
N VAL A 2 5.80 9.34 -20.00
CA VAL A 2 5.48 8.50 -18.82
C VAL A 2 4.37 7.50 -19.12
N SER A 3 3.44 7.85 -20.01
CA SER A 3 2.41 6.93 -20.49
C SER A 3 2.93 5.56 -20.96
N ARG A 4 4.04 5.51 -21.70
CA ARG A 4 4.66 4.24 -22.12
C ARG A 4 5.40 3.52 -20.99
N LEU A 5 5.78 4.23 -19.93
CA LEU A 5 6.44 3.61 -18.78
C LEU A 5 5.42 2.85 -17.92
N LEU A 6 4.16 3.27 -17.91
CA LEU A 6 3.09 2.60 -17.15
C LEU A 6 2.78 1.18 -17.65
N ASP A 7 3.11 0.88 -18.91
CA ASP A 7 3.02 -0.48 -19.46
C ASP A 7 3.97 -1.45 -18.72
N PHE A 8 5.06 -0.93 -18.15
CA PHE A 8 6.08 -1.69 -17.44
C PHE A 8 6.03 -1.48 -15.92
N VAL A 9 5.82 -0.23 -15.48
CA VAL A 9 5.78 0.18 -14.08
C VAL A 9 4.37 0.66 -13.76
N LYS A 10 3.49 -0.29 -13.43
CA LYS A 10 2.06 -0.05 -13.24
C LYS A 10 1.70 0.74 -11.98
N GLY A 11 2.57 0.73 -10.98
CA GLY A 11 2.35 1.32 -9.67
C GLY A 11 3.42 0.85 -8.67
N PRO A 12 3.37 1.32 -7.42
CA PRO A 12 4.20 0.80 -6.35
C PRO A 12 3.86 -0.67 -6.05
N ASP A 13 4.88 -1.45 -5.71
CA ASP A 13 4.75 -2.82 -5.22
C ASP A 13 5.13 -2.84 -3.74
N PHE A 14 4.13 -2.96 -2.87
CA PHE A 14 4.33 -2.88 -1.43
C PHE A 14 4.65 -4.27 -0.86
N PRO A 15 5.69 -4.40 0.00
CA PRO A 15 6.09 -5.71 0.52
C PRO A 15 5.05 -6.35 1.46
N THR A 16 4.09 -5.56 1.96
CA THR A 16 2.97 -6.03 2.79
C THR A 16 1.73 -6.38 1.97
N GLY A 17 1.80 -6.27 0.64
CA GLY A 17 0.66 -6.43 -0.25
C GLY A 17 -0.34 -5.28 -0.13
N GLY A 18 -1.62 -5.63 -0.07
CA GLY A 18 -2.76 -4.75 -0.09
C GLY A 18 -3.34 -4.55 -1.49
N ILE A 19 -4.40 -3.75 -1.55
CA ILE A 19 -5.11 -3.42 -2.77
C ILE A 19 -5.01 -1.91 -3.00
N MET A 20 -4.28 -1.53 -4.04
CA MET A 20 -4.23 -0.14 -4.48
C MET A 20 -5.53 0.19 -5.23
N VAL A 21 -6.23 1.25 -4.78
CA VAL A 21 -7.54 1.64 -5.32
C VAL A 21 -7.49 2.88 -6.22
N GLU A 22 -6.32 3.44 -6.47
CA GLU A 22 -6.19 4.57 -7.41
C GLU A 22 -6.40 4.11 -8.85
N ASP A 23 -6.98 5.00 -9.66
CA ASP A 23 -7.07 4.78 -11.10
C ASP A 23 -5.71 4.97 -11.79
N GLN A 24 -5.62 4.51 -13.04
CA GLN A 24 -4.38 4.65 -13.81
C GLN A 24 -4.03 6.11 -14.12
N ALA A 25 -5.01 7.02 -14.12
CA ALA A 25 -4.77 8.43 -14.40
C ALA A 25 -4.05 9.12 -13.23
N ALA A 26 -4.47 8.85 -12.00
CA ALA A 26 -3.85 9.32 -10.77
C ALA A 26 -2.42 8.78 -10.63
N ILE A 27 -2.20 7.50 -10.94
CA ILE A 27 -0.85 6.91 -10.93
C ILE A 27 0.05 7.58 -11.98
N ARG A 28 -0.49 7.84 -13.18
CA ARG A 28 0.22 8.55 -14.24
C ARG A 28 0.63 9.95 -13.77
N GLU A 29 -0.30 10.72 -13.25
CA GLU A 29 -0.06 12.09 -12.78
C GLU A 29 0.99 12.11 -11.67
N ALA A 30 0.92 11.16 -10.73
CA ALA A 30 1.91 11.02 -9.67
C ALA A 30 3.32 10.76 -10.22
N TYR A 31 3.44 9.92 -11.26
CA TYR A 31 4.71 9.62 -11.92
C TYR A 31 5.20 10.71 -12.87
N GLU A 32 4.30 11.52 -13.44
CA GLU A 32 4.66 12.67 -14.27
C GLU A 32 5.16 13.85 -13.44
N THR A 33 4.56 14.09 -12.27
CA THR A 33 4.89 15.25 -11.43
C THR A 33 5.93 14.93 -10.34
N GLY A 34 6.11 13.65 -10.01
CA GLY A 34 6.91 13.24 -8.85
C GLY A 34 6.23 13.46 -7.51
N ARG A 35 4.97 13.91 -7.50
CA ARG A 35 4.17 14.16 -6.30
C ARG A 35 2.81 13.48 -6.42
N GLY A 36 2.32 12.93 -5.33
CA GLY A 36 0.97 12.38 -5.32
C GLY A 36 0.73 11.54 -4.08
N GLY A 37 -0.18 10.58 -4.21
CA GLY A 37 -0.37 9.58 -3.19
C GLY A 37 -1.28 8.46 -3.68
N PHE A 38 -1.13 7.31 -3.05
CA PHE A 38 -1.81 6.08 -3.41
C PHE A 38 -2.66 5.63 -2.22
N ARG A 39 -3.97 5.51 -2.43
CA ARG A 39 -4.82 4.82 -1.46
C ARG A 39 -4.58 3.31 -1.54
N LEU A 40 -4.29 2.73 -0.38
CA LEU A 40 -4.00 1.32 -0.19
C LEU A 40 -4.97 0.76 0.85
N ARG A 41 -5.75 -0.24 0.44
CA ARG A 41 -6.69 -0.99 1.29
C ARG A 41 -6.09 -2.32 1.70
N ALA A 42 -6.50 -2.81 2.86
CA ALA A 42 -6.25 -4.18 3.30
C ALA A 42 -6.93 -5.19 2.36
N ARG A 43 -6.27 -6.34 2.13
CA ARG A 43 -6.91 -7.48 1.46
C ARG A 43 -7.68 -8.27 2.48
N TRP A 44 -8.89 -8.65 2.13
CA TRP A 44 -9.76 -9.41 3.01
C TRP A 44 -10.64 -10.38 2.22
N GLU A 45 -11.16 -11.37 2.93
CA GLU A 45 -12.12 -12.34 2.42
C GLU A 45 -13.22 -12.60 3.47
N LYS A 46 -14.37 -13.07 2.99
CA LYS A 46 -15.48 -13.51 3.85
C LYS A 46 -15.33 -15.00 4.12
N GLU A 47 -15.21 -15.38 5.38
CA GLU A 47 -15.15 -16.77 5.82
C GLU A 47 -16.47 -17.17 6.50
N GLU A 48 -17.12 -18.25 6.04
CA GLU A 48 -18.36 -18.74 6.66
C GLU A 48 -18.06 -19.66 7.86
N GLN A 49 -18.72 -19.39 8.99
CA GLN A 49 -18.53 -20.12 10.25
C GLN A 49 -19.64 -21.15 10.51
N GLY A 50 -20.55 -21.34 9.55
CA GLY A 50 -21.71 -22.22 9.65
C GLY A 50 -22.93 -21.53 10.31
N ARG A 51 -24.10 -22.17 10.20
CA ARG A 51 -25.39 -21.63 10.68
C ARG A 51 -25.72 -20.21 10.19
N GLY A 52 -25.19 -19.84 9.01
CA GLY A 52 -25.34 -18.51 8.41
C GLY A 52 -24.52 -17.41 9.09
N THR A 53 -23.61 -17.75 10.00
CA THR A 53 -22.64 -16.80 10.58
C THR A 53 -21.38 -16.75 9.71
N TRP A 54 -20.70 -15.60 9.72
CA TRP A 54 -19.54 -15.35 8.88
C TRP A 54 -18.63 -14.33 9.57
N ASN A 55 -17.35 -14.33 9.23
CA ASN A 55 -16.36 -13.35 9.68
C ASN A 55 -15.65 -12.72 8.48
N VAL A 56 -15.13 -11.50 8.64
CA VAL A 56 -14.09 -11.01 7.72
C VAL A 56 -12.75 -11.53 8.21
N VAL A 57 -11.96 -12.05 7.28
CA VAL A 57 -10.55 -12.37 7.50
C VAL A 57 -9.71 -11.41 6.66
N VAL A 58 -8.94 -10.56 7.33
CA VAL A 58 -7.95 -9.69 6.70
C VAL A 58 -6.63 -10.46 6.59
N THR A 59 -6.13 -10.57 5.37
CA THR A 59 -4.93 -11.35 5.01
C THR A 59 -3.73 -10.46 4.68
N GLU A 60 -3.93 -9.19 4.33
CA GLU A 60 -2.87 -8.23 4.06
C GLU A 60 -3.25 -6.86 4.64
N ILE A 61 -2.28 -6.13 5.20
CA ILE A 61 -2.50 -4.78 5.74
C ILE A 61 -1.70 -3.73 4.95
N PRO A 62 -2.16 -2.45 4.93
CA PRO A 62 -1.45 -1.41 4.21
C PRO A 62 0.00 -1.21 4.71
N TYR A 63 0.88 -0.84 3.79
CA TYR A 63 2.30 -0.64 4.08
C TYR A 63 2.54 0.48 5.09
N GLY A 64 3.44 0.25 6.04
CA GLY A 64 3.76 1.18 7.12
C GLY A 64 2.77 1.17 8.29
N VAL A 65 1.72 0.35 8.24
CA VAL A 65 0.78 0.17 9.35
C VAL A 65 1.30 -0.89 10.31
N GLN A 66 1.37 -0.55 11.59
CA GLN A 66 1.74 -1.49 12.64
C GLN A 66 0.50 -2.28 13.08
N LYS A 67 0.55 -3.62 12.94
CA LYS A 67 -0.58 -4.49 13.27
C LYS A 67 -1.13 -4.29 14.68
N SER A 68 -0.27 -4.27 15.71
CA SER A 68 -0.72 -4.12 17.10
C SER A 68 -1.50 -2.82 17.33
N ARG A 69 -0.99 -1.70 16.81
CA ARG A 69 -1.67 -0.39 16.89
C ARG A 69 -2.98 -0.36 16.12
N LEU A 70 -3.05 -1.05 14.98
CA LEU A 70 -4.28 -1.16 14.23
C LEU A 70 -5.36 -1.88 15.05
N ILE A 71 -5.00 -2.99 15.69
CA ILE A 71 -5.93 -3.78 16.54
C ILE A 71 -6.39 -2.96 17.74
N GLU A 72 -5.48 -2.29 18.43
CA GLU A 72 -5.78 -1.39 19.54
C GLU A 72 -6.79 -0.31 19.11
N LYS A 73 -6.52 0.36 17.99
CA LYS A 73 -7.41 1.39 17.42
C LYS A 73 -8.79 0.84 17.08
N VAL A 74 -8.88 -0.36 16.50
CA VAL A 74 -10.16 -1.00 16.20
C VAL A 74 -10.92 -1.29 17.50
N ALA A 75 -10.27 -1.85 18.51
CA ALA A 75 -10.88 -2.13 19.81
C ALA A 75 -11.38 -0.86 20.51
N GLU A 76 -10.59 0.22 20.49
CA GLU A 76 -11.01 1.54 21.01
C GLU A 76 -12.28 2.06 20.30
N LEU A 77 -12.36 1.90 18.98
CA LEU A 77 -13.52 2.33 18.20
C LEU A 77 -14.77 1.47 18.47
N ILE A 78 -14.61 0.19 18.76
CA ILE A 78 -15.70 -0.69 19.22
C ILE A 78 -16.22 -0.20 20.58
N ILE A 79 -15.32 0.02 21.55
CA ILE A 79 -15.67 0.51 22.90
C ILE A 79 -16.36 1.87 22.84
N ALA A 80 -15.85 2.79 22.00
CA ALA A 80 -16.44 4.10 21.75
C ALA A 80 -17.74 4.07 20.95
N ARG A 81 -18.25 2.87 20.58
CA ARG A 81 -19.44 2.64 19.75
C ARG A 81 -19.39 3.34 18.38
N LYS A 82 -18.20 3.60 17.84
CA LYS A 82 -17.98 4.19 16.52
C LYS A 82 -18.03 3.16 15.38
N LEU A 83 -17.86 1.88 15.71
CA LEU A 83 -18.03 0.75 14.79
C LEU A 83 -19.24 -0.10 15.20
N PRO A 84 -20.49 0.37 15.01
CA PRO A 84 -21.68 -0.30 15.53
C PRO A 84 -21.98 -1.65 14.86
N LEU A 85 -21.40 -1.91 13.69
CA LEU A 85 -21.56 -3.15 12.91
C LEU A 85 -20.52 -4.23 13.29
N LEU A 86 -19.46 -3.85 14.00
CA LEU A 86 -18.39 -4.73 14.43
C LEU A 86 -18.59 -5.11 15.89
N GLU A 87 -18.56 -6.40 16.19
CA GLU A 87 -18.65 -6.91 17.57
C GLU A 87 -17.27 -7.02 18.21
N ASP A 88 -16.32 -7.61 17.48
CA ASP A 88 -15.03 -8.00 18.03
C ASP A 88 -13.94 -8.03 16.95
N VAL A 89 -12.68 -7.92 17.38
CA VAL A 89 -11.49 -8.02 16.55
C VAL A 89 -10.50 -8.98 17.21
N ARG A 90 -10.00 -9.97 16.46
CA ARG A 90 -9.12 -11.01 16.98
C ARG A 90 -7.88 -11.16 16.11
N ASP A 91 -6.73 -11.20 16.77
CA ASP A 91 -5.46 -11.53 16.12
C ASP A 91 -5.27 -13.05 16.11
N GLU A 92 -5.39 -13.67 14.95
CA GLU A 92 -5.11 -15.10 14.73
C GLU A 92 -3.84 -15.29 13.89
N SER A 93 -3.01 -14.25 13.77
CA SER A 93 -1.74 -14.33 13.03
C SER A 93 -0.76 -15.31 13.65
N ALA A 94 -0.04 -16.00 12.78
CA ALA A 94 1.19 -16.72 13.09
C ALA A 94 2.32 -16.16 12.22
N GLU A 95 2.84 -16.95 11.28
CA GLU A 95 3.76 -16.48 10.24
C GLU A 95 3.07 -15.49 9.29
N ASP A 96 1.82 -15.77 8.93
CA ASP A 96 0.99 -14.93 8.07
C ASP A 96 0.04 -14.01 8.84
N ILE A 97 -0.38 -12.93 8.18
CA ILE A 97 -1.39 -12.01 8.71
C ILE A 97 -2.78 -12.68 8.63
N ARG A 98 -3.45 -12.77 9.79
CA ARG A 98 -4.83 -13.24 9.87
C ARG A 98 -5.55 -12.47 10.98
N LEU A 99 -6.15 -11.35 10.60
CA LEU A 99 -6.97 -10.57 11.52
C LEU A 99 -8.45 -10.87 11.27
N VAL A 100 -9.13 -11.39 12.29
CA VAL A 100 -10.54 -11.78 12.20
C VAL A 100 -11.41 -10.67 12.76
N LEU A 101 -12.35 -10.18 11.96
CA LEU A 101 -13.33 -9.16 12.34
C LEU A 101 -14.71 -9.83 12.41
N VAL A 102 -15.32 -9.79 13.59
CA VAL A 102 -16.59 -10.48 13.86
C VAL A 102 -17.75 -9.50 13.72
N PRO A 103 -18.70 -9.71 12.79
CA PRO A 103 -19.85 -8.83 12.64
C PRO A 103 -20.82 -8.99 13.82
N LYS A 104 -21.47 -7.89 14.21
CA LYS A 104 -22.46 -7.88 15.29
C LYS A 104 -23.75 -8.65 15.00
N SER A 105 -24.01 -8.91 13.72
CA SER A 105 -25.14 -9.72 13.29
C SER A 105 -24.83 -10.36 11.94
N ARG A 106 -25.32 -11.59 11.73
CA ARG A 106 -25.28 -12.27 10.42
C ARG A 106 -26.02 -11.53 9.30
N THR A 107 -26.87 -10.56 9.64
CA THR A 107 -27.60 -9.72 8.67
C THR A 107 -26.76 -8.55 8.15
N VAL A 108 -25.60 -8.29 8.74
CA VAL A 108 -24.69 -7.26 8.25
C VAL A 108 -24.10 -7.73 6.92
N GLU A 109 -24.08 -6.84 5.93
CA GLU A 109 -23.39 -7.08 4.67
C GLU A 109 -21.86 -6.90 4.87
N PRO A 110 -21.01 -7.86 4.43
CA PRO A 110 -19.56 -7.78 4.58
C PRO A 110 -18.94 -6.51 3.99
N GLU A 111 -19.37 -6.13 2.80
CA GLU A 111 -18.87 -4.97 2.07
C GLU A 111 -19.20 -3.68 2.83
N LEU A 112 -20.43 -3.55 3.34
CA LEU A 112 -20.84 -2.41 4.17
C LEU A 112 -20.03 -2.33 5.47
N LEU A 113 -19.78 -3.46 6.13
CA LEU A 113 -18.93 -3.54 7.32
C LEU A 113 -17.53 -3.00 6.99
N MET A 114 -16.92 -3.50 5.91
CA MET A 114 -15.57 -3.12 5.53
C MET A 114 -15.44 -1.66 5.10
N GLU A 115 -16.40 -1.11 4.35
CA GLU A 115 -16.42 0.33 4.03
C GLU A 115 -16.58 1.21 5.28
N SER A 116 -17.29 0.75 6.31
CA SER A 116 -17.33 1.45 7.61
C SER A 116 -15.98 1.42 8.32
N ILE A 117 -15.28 0.28 8.28
CA ILE A 117 -14.01 0.07 8.96
C ILE A 117 -12.88 0.84 8.26
N PHE A 118 -12.81 0.80 6.93
CA PHE A 118 -11.82 1.54 6.13
C PHE A 118 -11.85 3.05 6.40
N ARG A 119 -13.04 3.64 6.57
CA ARG A 119 -13.17 5.08 6.83
C ARG A 119 -12.64 5.53 8.18
N LEU A 120 -12.50 4.62 9.15
CA LEU A 120 -12.21 4.96 10.55
C LEU A 120 -10.90 4.36 11.05
N THR A 121 -10.26 3.48 10.28
CA THR A 121 -9.09 2.70 10.70
C THR A 121 -8.00 2.73 9.64
N ASP A 122 -6.81 2.28 10.01
CA ASP A 122 -5.67 2.23 9.09
C ASP A 122 -5.69 0.96 8.22
N LEU A 123 -6.84 0.28 8.12
CA LEU A 123 -7.09 -0.75 7.09
C LEU A 123 -7.25 -0.12 5.70
N GLU A 124 -7.51 1.19 5.60
CA GLU A 124 -7.29 1.99 4.40
C GLU A 124 -6.37 3.16 4.76
N THR A 125 -5.30 3.35 4.00
CA THR A 125 -4.38 4.47 4.19
C THR A 125 -3.99 5.11 2.87
N ARG A 126 -3.58 6.37 2.92
CA ARG A 126 -2.99 7.07 1.78
C ARG A 126 -1.47 7.09 1.93
N PHE A 127 -0.77 6.36 1.07
CA PHE A 127 0.69 6.39 0.98
C PHE A 127 1.13 7.59 0.12
N PRO A 128 1.78 8.61 0.70
CA PRO A 128 2.21 9.79 -0.07
C PRO A 128 3.41 9.46 -0.96
N LEU A 129 3.38 9.92 -2.21
CA LEU A 129 4.53 9.91 -3.11
C LEU A 129 5.17 11.30 -3.14
N ASN A 130 6.46 11.36 -2.82
CA ASN A 130 7.28 12.53 -3.03
C ASN A 130 8.67 12.09 -3.51
N MET A 131 8.90 12.16 -4.82
CA MET A 131 10.16 11.79 -5.46
C MET A 131 11.19 12.93 -5.36
N ASN A 132 11.48 13.36 -4.13
CA ASN A 132 12.54 14.32 -3.86
C ASN A 132 13.90 13.62 -3.89
N VAL A 133 14.73 13.94 -4.88
CA VAL A 133 15.98 13.25 -5.20
C VAL A 133 17.11 14.27 -5.33
N LEU A 134 18.31 13.89 -4.89
CA LEU A 134 19.55 14.63 -5.15
C LEU A 134 20.10 14.27 -6.53
N SER A 135 19.75 15.02 -7.56
CA SER A 135 20.31 14.81 -8.90
C SER A 135 21.81 15.15 -8.90
N ARG A 136 22.61 14.21 -9.43
CA ARG A 136 24.08 14.30 -9.51
C ARG A 136 24.76 14.65 -8.18
N GLY A 137 24.12 14.35 -7.06
CA GLY A 137 24.62 14.63 -5.71
C GLY A 137 24.74 16.12 -5.35
N ARG A 138 24.08 17.03 -6.08
CA ARG A 138 24.27 18.47 -5.90
C ARG A 138 22.98 19.26 -5.72
N VAL A 139 21.95 18.98 -6.52
CA VAL A 139 20.73 19.78 -6.52
C VAL A 139 19.56 18.90 -6.07
N PRO A 140 18.93 19.19 -4.91
CA PRO A 140 17.70 18.53 -4.53
C PRO A 140 16.56 19.03 -5.42
N GLY A 141 15.73 18.11 -5.88
CA GLY A 141 14.57 18.44 -6.70
C GLY A 141 13.56 17.31 -6.70
N VAL A 142 12.31 17.66 -6.98
CA VAL A 142 11.28 16.65 -7.20
C VAL A 142 11.33 16.24 -8.66
N LEU A 143 11.58 14.95 -8.89
CA LEU A 143 11.74 14.38 -10.22
C LEU A 143 10.55 13.50 -10.58
N SER A 144 10.18 13.50 -11.85
CA SER A 144 9.27 12.51 -12.43
C SER A 144 9.93 11.12 -12.48
N LEU A 145 9.11 10.07 -12.61
CA LEU A 145 9.61 8.69 -12.76
C LEU A 145 10.57 8.58 -13.96
N LYS A 146 10.24 9.26 -15.05
CA LYS A 146 11.08 9.28 -16.26
C LYS A 146 12.46 9.86 -15.99
N GLU A 147 12.53 10.95 -15.23
CA GLU A 147 13.80 11.61 -14.88
C GLU A 147 14.62 10.75 -13.92
N VAL A 148 13.99 10.16 -12.90
CA VAL A 148 14.65 9.22 -11.98
C VAL A 148 15.27 8.05 -12.74
N LEU A 149 14.53 7.44 -13.66
CA LEU A 149 15.05 6.34 -14.50
C LEU A 149 16.19 6.80 -15.42
N ARG A 150 16.14 8.05 -15.91
CA ARG A 150 17.21 8.63 -16.72
C ARG A 150 18.50 8.75 -15.92
N GLU A 151 18.42 9.35 -14.73
CA GLU A 151 19.57 9.53 -13.84
C GLU A 151 20.18 8.18 -13.46
N TRP A 152 19.34 7.16 -13.20
CA TRP A 152 19.82 5.80 -12.96
C TRP A 152 20.55 5.21 -14.17
N LEU A 153 20.00 5.34 -15.38
CA LEU A 153 20.64 4.84 -16.61
C LEU A 153 21.97 5.53 -16.90
N ASP A 154 22.04 6.84 -16.70
CA ASP A 154 23.27 7.62 -16.89
C ASP A 154 24.37 7.17 -15.92
N HIS A 155 24.01 6.95 -14.65
CA HIS A 155 24.93 6.38 -13.67
C HIS A 155 25.40 4.97 -14.06
N ARG A 156 24.49 4.09 -14.50
CA ARG A 156 24.84 2.74 -14.96
C ARG A 156 25.81 2.76 -16.14
N ARG A 157 25.63 3.69 -17.08
CA ARG A 157 26.53 3.88 -18.21
C ARG A 157 27.93 4.32 -17.75
N GLU A 158 28.01 5.26 -16.82
CA GLU A 158 29.28 5.72 -16.27
C GLU A 158 30.04 4.58 -15.58
N VAL A 159 29.37 3.83 -14.71
CA VAL A 159 29.96 2.68 -14.02
C VAL A 159 30.46 1.63 -15.02
N LEU A 160 29.69 1.36 -16.07
CA LEU A 160 30.08 0.43 -17.12
C LEU A 160 31.37 0.88 -17.82
N LEU A 161 31.47 2.16 -18.21
CA LEU A 161 32.65 2.72 -18.86
C LEU A 161 33.89 2.68 -17.94
N ARG A 162 33.73 3.04 -16.65
CA ARG A 162 34.80 2.97 -15.65
C ARG A 162 35.33 1.54 -15.53
N ARG A 163 34.43 0.55 -15.40
CA ARG A 163 34.79 -0.87 -15.32
C ARG A 163 35.50 -1.35 -16.58
N SER A 164 35.01 -0.99 -17.76
CA SER A 164 35.62 -1.43 -19.03
C SER A 164 37.01 -0.81 -19.23
N ARG A 165 37.22 0.46 -18.88
CA ARG A 165 38.53 1.12 -18.94
C ARG A 165 39.53 0.50 -17.98
N TYR A 166 39.10 0.18 -16.76
CA TYR A 166 39.94 -0.51 -15.79
C TYR A 166 40.44 -1.86 -16.35
N ARG A 167 39.53 -2.68 -16.89
CA ARG A 167 39.87 -3.99 -17.48
C ARG A 167 40.73 -3.91 -18.74
N LEU A 168 40.71 -2.81 -19.48
CA LEU A 168 41.54 -2.62 -20.67
C LEU A 168 42.97 -2.20 -20.31
N ALA A 169 43.16 -1.62 -19.12
CA ALA A 169 44.46 -1.18 -18.63
C ALA A 169 45.22 -2.28 -17.86
N GLU A 170 44.56 -3.41 -17.55
CA GLU A 170 45.17 -4.68 -17.12
C GLU A 170 45.62 -5.49 -18.35
#